data_AF-A0A7L0SUW3-F1
#
_entry.id   AF-A0A7L0SUW3-F1
#
_cell.length_a   1.000
_cell.length_b   1.000
_cell.length_c   1.000
_cell.angle_alpha   90.00
_cell.angle_beta   90.00
_cell.angle_gamma   90.00
#
_symmetry.space_group_name_H-M   'P 1'
#
loop_
_entity.id
_entity.type
_entity.pdbx_description
1 polymer ?
#
loop_
_entity_poly.entity_id
_entity_poly.type
_entity_poly.pdbx_seq_one_letter_code
_entity_poly.pdbx_strand_id
1 'polypeptide(L)'
;TVKCEEQTKVVEPERAKKPAKEPRPIKKVALITVEEFESIPAYMKGRLTYDQINAVVQDLNKAVVGKYKILHQPLKSMNAAVRNLYHRFLEEETKDTKGEFFIVEADIREFTQLKVDKRFHGILNILRHCQRVREVRGSRLVRYVIC
;
A
#
# COMPACT_ATOMS: atom_id res chain seq x y z
N THR A 1 -26.04 11.01 -66.93
CA THR A 1 -25.41 11.94 -65.96
C THR A 1 -25.59 11.35 -64.58
N VAL A 2 -24.49 11.13 -63.84
CA VAL A 2 -24.39 10.72 -62.41
C VAL A 2 -24.96 9.32 -62.08
N LYS A 3 -24.22 8.21 -61.87
CA LYS A 3 -23.05 7.82 -61.03
C LYS A 3 -23.34 7.59 -59.53
N CYS A 4 -22.80 6.47 -59.02
CA CYS A 4 -22.51 6.03 -57.64
C CYS A 4 -23.64 5.25 -56.95
N GLU A 5 -23.55 3.94 -56.69
CA GLU A 5 -22.51 3.05 -56.08
C GLU A 5 -23.05 2.53 -54.74
N GLU A 6 -23.41 1.24 -54.77
CA GLU A 6 -23.09 0.20 -53.78
C GLU A 6 -22.40 0.67 -52.47
N GLN A 7 -23.06 0.45 -51.32
CA GLN A 7 -22.39 0.50 -50.03
C GLN A 7 -22.42 -0.86 -49.33
N THR A 8 -21.30 -1.53 -49.50
CA THR A 8 -20.72 -2.61 -48.72
C THR A 8 -20.49 -2.22 -47.25
N LYS A 9 -20.76 -3.18 -46.36
CA LYS A 9 -20.19 -3.41 -45.01
C LYS A 9 -19.12 -2.42 -44.50
N VAL A 10 -19.32 -1.91 -43.29
CA VAL A 10 -18.27 -1.92 -42.25
C VAL A 10 -18.92 -2.22 -40.89
N VAL A 11 -18.77 -3.46 -40.43
CA VAL A 11 -18.96 -3.82 -39.02
C VAL A 11 -17.73 -3.27 -38.29
N GLU A 12 -17.93 -2.30 -37.40
CA GLU A 12 -16.88 -1.87 -36.46
C GLU A 12 -16.42 -3.09 -35.65
N PRO A 13 -15.11 -3.37 -35.55
CA PRO A 13 -14.64 -4.39 -34.65
C PRO A 13 -14.77 -3.85 -33.23
N GLU A 14 -15.61 -4.52 -32.44
CA GLU A 14 -15.64 -4.41 -30.98
C GLU A 14 -14.20 -4.37 -30.46
N ARG A 15 -13.82 -3.25 -29.82
CA ARG A 15 -12.52 -3.10 -29.17
C ARG A 15 -12.35 -4.21 -28.14
N ALA A 16 -11.60 -5.25 -28.53
CA ALA A 16 -11.16 -6.31 -27.66
C ALA A 16 -10.57 -5.70 -26.38
N LYS A 17 -11.26 -5.91 -25.26
CA LYS A 17 -10.78 -5.57 -23.93
C LYS A 17 -9.46 -6.32 -23.73
N LYS A 18 -8.35 -5.57 -23.71
CA LYS A 18 -7.02 -6.11 -23.37
C LYS A 18 -7.13 -6.91 -22.08
N PRO A 19 -6.48 -8.08 -21.97
CA PRO A 19 -6.55 -8.89 -20.75
C PRO A 19 -6.08 -8.02 -19.59
N ALA A 20 -6.92 -7.92 -18.55
CA ALA A 20 -6.57 -7.23 -17.33
C ALA A 20 -5.29 -7.89 -16.79
N LYS A 21 -4.20 -7.12 -16.74
CA LYS A 21 -2.95 -7.58 -16.12
C LYS A 21 -3.29 -8.17 -14.76
N GLU A 22 -2.87 -9.40 -14.53
CA GLU A 22 -3.06 -10.05 -13.24
C GLU A 22 -2.58 -9.12 -12.13
N PRO A 23 -3.36 -8.97 -11.05
CA PRO A 23 -3.00 -8.06 -9.97
C PRO A 23 -1.70 -8.55 -9.34
N ARG A 24 -0.63 -7.76 -9.54
CA ARG A 24 0.68 -8.02 -8.93
C ARG A 24 0.49 -8.17 -7.41
N PRO A 25 0.97 -9.26 -6.80
CA PRO A 25 0.73 -9.53 -5.39
C PRO A 25 1.34 -8.42 -4.53
N ILE A 26 0.59 -7.97 -3.53
CA ILE A 26 1.00 -6.94 -2.58
C ILE A 26 1.24 -7.62 -1.25
N LYS A 27 2.46 -7.49 -0.71
CA LYS A 27 2.81 -8.02 0.61
C LYS A 27 2.02 -7.29 1.69
N LYS A 28 1.51 -8.04 2.66
CA LYS A 28 0.75 -7.52 3.80
C LYS A 28 1.43 -7.91 5.09
N VAL A 29 1.29 -7.07 6.10
CA VAL A 29 1.65 -7.37 7.48
C VAL A 29 0.72 -8.48 8.00
N ALA A 30 1.30 -9.58 8.46
CA ALA A 30 0.55 -10.64 9.12
C ALA A 30 0.04 -10.15 10.49
N LEU A 31 -1.20 -10.53 10.83
CA LEU A 31 -1.75 -10.27 12.16
C LEU A 31 -0.88 -10.94 13.24
N ILE A 32 -0.93 -10.37 14.43
CA ILE A 32 -0.37 -10.98 15.63
C ILE A 32 -1.37 -12.04 16.09
N THR A 33 -0.89 -13.24 16.35
CA THR A 33 -1.67 -14.34 16.94
C THR A 33 -1.81 -14.19 18.46
N VAL A 34 -2.73 -14.93 19.08
CA VAL A 34 -2.94 -14.84 20.54
C VAL A 34 -1.68 -15.30 21.27
N GLU A 35 -1.06 -16.37 20.78
CA GLU A 35 0.17 -16.96 21.32
C GLU A 35 1.33 -15.98 21.22
N GLU A 36 1.50 -15.32 20.06
CA GLU A 36 2.51 -14.26 19.90
C GLU A 36 2.22 -13.10 20.86
N PHE A 37 0.97 -12.66 20.99
CA PHE A 37 0.60 -11.57 21.91
C PHE A 37 0.92 -11.89 23.38
N GLU A 38 0.63 -13.11 23.82
CA GLU A 38 0.94 -13.57 25.16
C GLU A 38 2.45 -13.60 25.41
N SER A 39 3.24 -14.03 24.41
CA SER A 39 4.70 -14.10 24.49
C SER A 39 5.40 -12.73 24.57
N ILE A 40 4.77 -11.64 24.12
CA ILE A 40 5.36 -10.30 24.14
C ILE A 40 5.59 -9.86 25.60
N PRO A 41 6.77 -9.32 25.95
CA PRO A 41 7.04 -8.86 27.31
C PRO A 41 6.05 -7.79 27.80
N ALA A 42 5.63 -7.88 29.06
CA ALA A 42 4.61 -7.00 29.65
C ALA A 42 4.97 -5.51 29.58
N TYR A 43 6.26 -5.16 29.74
CA TYR A 43 6.73 -3.79 29.63
C TYR A 43 6.58 -3.19 28.22
N MET A 44 6.57 -4.03 27.17
CA MET A 44 6.33 -3.59 25.79
C MET A 44 4.85 -3.41 25.51
N LYS A 45 4.01 -4.35 26.00
CA LYS A 45 2.54 -4.27 25.86
C LYS A 45 1.99 -3.04 26.58
N GLY A 46 2.48 -2.76 27.78
CA GLY A 46 1.91 -1.72 28.63
C GLY A 46 0.42 -1.96 28.86
N ARG A 47 -0.44 -1.07 28.35
CA ARG A 47 -1.91 -1.20 28.41
C ARG A 47 -2.54 -1.55 27.05
N LEU A 48 -1.74 -1.88 26.04
CA LEU A 48 -2.22 -2.20 24.70
C LEU A 48 -2.85 -3.59 24.69
N THR A 49 -4.03 -3.69 24.10
CA THR A 49 -4.73 -4.97 23.94
C THR A 49 -4.40 -5.60 22.58
N TYR A 50 -4.63 -6.91 22.48
CA TYR A 50 -4.52 -7.68 21.25
C TYR A 50 -5.27 -7.02 20.08
N ASP A 51 -6.54 -6.66 20.29
CA ASP A 51 -7.39 -6.05 19.28
C ASP A 51 -6.86 -4.70 18.81
N GLN A 52 -6.31 -3.90 19.73
CA GLN A 52 -5.76 -2.58 19.40
C GLN A 52 -4.52 -2.68 18.53
N ILE A 53 -3.66 -3.67 18.77
CA ILE A 53 -2.47 -3.94 17.95
C ILE A 53 -2.90 -4.40 16.56
N ASN A 54 -3.81 -5.38 16.50
CA ASN A 54 -4.27 -5.93 15.23
C ASN A 54 -5.12 -4.94 14.41
N ALA A 55 -5.85 -4.02 15.04
CA ALA A 55 -6.52 -2.92 14.35
C ALA A 55 -5.51 -2.03 13.60
N VAL A 56 -4.38 -1.70 14.23
CA VAL A 56 -3.30 -0.95 13.57
C VAL A 56 -2.66 -1.75 12.45
N VAL A 57 -2.45 -3.07 12.62
CA VAL A 57 -1.97 -3.94 11.53
C VAL A 57 -2.91 -3.90 10.33
N GLN A 58 -4.23 -3.93 10.56
CA GLN A 58 -5.22 -3.82 9.49
C GLN A 58 -5.14 -2.47 8.78
N ASP A 59 -4.97 -1.37 9.52
CA ASP A 59 -4.83 -0.04 8.92
C ASP A 59 -3.51 0.10 8.13
N LEU A 60 -2.39 -0.42 8.65
CA LEU A 60 -1.14 -0.50 7.88
C LEU A 60 -1.34 -1.28 6.58
N ASN A 61 -2.05 -2.42 6.64
CA ASN A 61 -2.38 -3.19 5.45
C ASN A 61 -3.25 -2.42 4.45
N LYS A 62 -4.21 -1.60 4.90
CA LYS A 62 -4.99 -0.72 4.02
C LYS A 62 -4.08 0.30 3.33
N ALA A 63 -3.16 0.93 4.07
CA ALA A 63 -2.21 1.90 3.51
C ALA A 63 -1.26 1.25 2.49
N VAL A 64 -0.71 0.09 2.79
CA VAL A 64 0.15 -0.67 1.86
C VAL A 64 -0.63 -1.04 0.60
N VAL A 65 -1.83 -1.60 0.75
CA VAL A 65 -2.67 -1.96 -0.40
C VAL A 65 -3.04 -0.72 -1.22
N GLY A 66 -3.36 0.41 -0.58
CA GLY A 66 -3.66 1.68 -1.26
C GLY A 66 -2.51 2.18 -2.12
N LYS A 67 -1.32 2.31 -1.52
CA LYS A 67 -0.08 2.74 -2.21
C LYS A 67 0.26 1.84 -3.39
N TYR A 68 0.35 0.53 -3.16
CA TYR A 68 0.82 -0.40 -4.20
C TYR A 68 -0.23 -0.68 -5.27
N LYS A 69 -1.53 -0.50 -4.98
CA LYS A 69 -2.56 -0.46 -6.03
C LYS A 69 -2.32 0.68 -7.02
N ILE A 70 -2.00 1.88 -6.51
CA ILE A 70 -1.66 3.03 -7.36
C ILE A 70 -0.37 2.75 -8.14
N LEU A 71 0.70 2.26 -7.49
CA LEU A 71 1.96 1.94 -8.20
C LEU A 71 1.79 0.90 -9.30
N HIS A 72 0.86 -0.05 -9.14
CA HIS A 72 0.58 -1.08 -10.14
C HIS A 72 -0.39 -0.64 -11.25
N GLN A 73 -1.15 0.44 -11.02
CA GLN A 73 -2.14 0.96 -11.97
C GLN A 73 -1.46 1.58 -13.21
N PRO A 74 -2.04 1.44 -14.41
CA PRO A 74 -1.52 2.12 -15.60
C PRO A 74 -1.63 3.65 -15.49
N LEU A 75 -0.53 4.38 -15.74
CA LEU A 75 -0.46 5.85 -15.70
C LEU A 75 -1.57 6.56 -16.49
N LYS A 76 -1.96 5.99 -17.65
CA LYS A 76 -3.01 6.54 -18.53
C LYS A 76 -4.40 6.52 -17.88
N SER A 77 -4.61 5.70 -16.86
CA SER A 77 -5.89 5.58 -16.15
C SER A 77 -5.97 6.43 -14.88
N MET A 78 -4.88 7.11 -14.52
CA MET A 78 -4.81 7.93 -13.29
C MET A 78 -5.29 9.35 -13.56
N ASN A 79 -6.08 9.88 -12.62
CA ASN A 79 -6.38 11.31 -12.55
C ASN A 79 -5.17 12.10 -12.00
N ALA A 80 -5.27 13.43 -11.96
CA ALA A 80 -4.18 14.30 -11.53
C ALA A 80 -3.74 14.04 -10.07
N ALA A 81 -4.68 13.86 -9.13
CA ALA A 81 -4.37 13.61 -7.73
C ALA A 81 -3.63 12.28 -7.52
N VAL A 82 -4.11 11.20 -8.14
CA VAL A 82 -3.48 9.87 -8.08
C VAL A 82 -2.10 9.90 -8.75
N ARG A 83 -1.94 10.69 -9.82
CA ARG A 83 -0.64 10.88 -10.47
C ARG A 83 0.37 11.61 -9.57
N ASN A 84 -0.07 12.62 -8.82
CA ASN A 84 0.79 13.30 -7.84
C ASN A 84 1.25 12.32 -6.73
N LEU A 85 0.34 11.48 -6.22
CA LEU A 85 0.70 10.41 -5.29
C LEU A 85 1.71 9.43 -5.89
N TYR A 86 1.49 9.01 -7.15
CA TYR A 86 2.41 8.13 -7.85
C TYR A 86 3.82 8.71 -7.95
N HIS A 87 3.96 10.00 -8.32
CA HIS A 87 5.26 10.66 -8.37
C HIS A 87 5.91 10.76 -6.98
N ARG A 88 5.15 11.13 -5.95
CA ARG A 88 5.63 11.14 -4.56
C ARG A 88 6.16 9.76 -4.14
N PHE A 89 5.43 8.67 -4.43
CA PHE A 89 5.88 7.32 -4.09
C PHE A 89 7.21 6.95 -4.74
N LEU A 90 7.45 7.39 -5.98
CA LEU A 90 8.72 7.16 -6.67
C LEU A 90 9.87 7.98 -6.09
N GLU A 91 9.62 9.23 -5.69
CA GLU A 91 10.62 10.09 -5.04
C GLU A 91 11.00 9.59 -3.64
N GLU A 92 10.08 8.92 -2.97
CA GLU A 92 10.31 8.32 -1.66
C GLU A 92 11.12 7.02 -1.73
N GLU A 93 11.34 6.40 -2.90
CA GLU A 93 12.16 5.19 -3.00
C GLU A 93 13.64 5.48 -2.68
N THR A 94 14.30 4.52 -2.01
CA THR A 94 15.74 4.54 -1.80
C THR A 94 16.38 3.22 -2.20
N LYS A 95 17.71 3.16 -2.22
CA LYS A 95 18.44 1.92 -2.48
C LYS A 95 18.06 0.80 -1.49
N ASP A 96 17.73 1.17 -0.25
CA ASP A 96 17.40 0.25 0.86
C ASP A 96 15.94 -0.23 0.85
N THR A 97 15.07 0.38 0.04
CA THR A 97 13.67 -0.02 -0.15
C THR A 97 13.39 -0.66 -1.50
N LYS A 98 14.41 -0.78 -2.35
CA LYS A 98 14.26 -1.36 -3.68
C LYS A 98 13.77 -2.81 -3.59
N GLY A 99 12.61 -3.07 -4.18
CA GLY A 99 11.99 -4.40 -4.19
C GLY A 99 11.20 -4.75 -2.92
N GLU A 100 11.11 -3.83 -1.97
CA GLU A 100 10.44 -4.02 -0.69
C GLU A 100 9.11 -3.28 -0.66
N PHE A 101 8.19 -3.76 0.17
CA PHE A 101 6.92 -3.08 0.42
C PHE A 101 7.08 -2.14 1.61
N PHE A 102 6.85 -0.84 1.43
CA PHE A 102 6.94 0.11 2.54
C PHE A 102 5.91 1.23 2.42
N ILE A 103 5.59 1.82 3.55
CA ILE A 103 4.75 3.00 3.66
C ILE A 103 5.43 4.06 4.52
N VAL A 104 5.04 5.31 4.32
CA VAL A 104 5.46 6.44 5.16
C VAL A 104 4.27 7.01 5.92
N GLU A 105 4.53 7.92 6.85
CA GLU A 105 3.48 8.57 7.62
C GLU A 105 2.42 9.26 6.73
N ALA A 106 2.83 9.88 5.62
CA ALA A 106 1.90 10.49 4.68
C ALA A 106 0.93 9.45 4.06
N ASP A 107 1.39 8.23 3.81
CA ASP A 107 0.54 7.16 3.25
C ASP A 107 -0.49 6.68 4.27
N ILE A 108 -0.10 6.58 5.54
CA ILE A 108 -1.02 6.24 6.63
C ILE A 108 -2.13 7.28 6.72
N ARG A 109 -1.78 8.56 6.66
CA ARG A 109 -2.75 9.67 6.70
C ARG A 109 -3.65 9.72 5.46
N GLU A 110 -3.12 9.35 4.29
CA GLU A 110 -3.86 9.35 3.02
C GLU A 110 -4.91 8.23 2.97
N PHE A 111 -4.55 7.02 3.40
CA PHE A 111 -5.38 5.82 3.20
C PHE A 111 -6.14 5.36 4.44
N THR A 112 -5.90 5.97 5.60
CA THR A 112 -6.47 5.55 6.88
C THR A 112 -6.80 6.75 7.78
N GLN A 113 -7.57 6.52 8.84
CA GLN A 113 -7.80 7.51 9.89
C GLN A 113 -6.84 7.37 11.07
N LEU A 114 -5.80 6.53 10.92
CA LEU A 114 -4.84 6.24 11.97
C LEU A 114 -3.91 7.44 12.20
N LYS A 115 -3.83 7.88 13.46
CA LYS A 115 -2.92 8.95 13.87
C LYS A 115 -1.56 8.36 14.26
N VAL A 116 -0.49 8.97 13.75
CA VAL A 116 0.90 8.63 14.07
C VAL A 116 1.31 9.33 15.36
N ASP A 117 0.76 8.86 16.48
CA ASP A 117 0.98 9.41 17.82
C ASP A 117 1.89 8.52 18.69
N LYS A 118 2.06 8.86 19.98
CA LYS A 118 2.89 8.06 20.90
C LYS A 118 2.38 6.62 21.04
N ARG A 119 1.06 6.41 20.95
CA ARG A 119 0.45 5.08 21.03
C ARG A 119 0.81 4.26 19.79
N PHE A 120 0.73 4.85 18.60
CA PHE A 120 1.18 4.23 17.36
C PHE A 120 2.65 3.79 17.44
N HIS A 121 3.54 4.63 17.96
CA HIS A 121 4.96 4.26 18.12
C HIS A 121 5.16 3.11 19.14
N GLY A 122 4.36 3.07 20.20
CA GLY A 122 4.33 1.93 21.12
C GLY A 122 3.95 0.62 20.42
N ILE A 123 2.93 0.68 19.55
CA ILE A 123 2.50 -0.48 18.75
C ILE A 123 3.56 -0.85 17.72
N LEU A 124 4.20 0.12 17.05
CA LEU A 124 5.31 -0.14 16.13
C LEU A 124 6.47 -0.88 16.81
N ASN A 125 6.81 -0.53 18.05
CA ASN A 125 7.84 -1.26 18.81
C ASN A 125 7.46 -2.74 19.00
N ILE A 126 6.18 -3.02 19.27
CA ILE A 126 5.66 -4.39 19.36
C ILE A 126 5.74 -5.08 17.99
N LEU A 127 5.29 -4.43 16.92
CA LEU A 127 5.35 -4.99 15.56
C LEU A 127 6.79 -5.27 15.10
N ARG A 128 7.75 -4.43 15.50
CA ARG A 128 9.18 -4.67 15.27
C ARG A 128 9.69 -5.88 16.03
N HIS A 129 9.28 -6.05 17.29
CA HIS A 129 9.63 -7.23 18.08
C HIS A 129 9.09 -8.52 17.46
N CYS A 130 7.85 -8.50 16.97
CA CYS A 130 7.22 -9.61 16.24
C CYS A 130 7.68 -9.73 14.78
N GLN A 131 8.72 -9.00 14.36
CA GLN A 131 9.30 -9.04 13.01
C GLN A 131 8.29 -8.77 11.89
N ARG A 132 7.30 -7.93 12.15
CA ARG A 132 6.24 -7.57 11.19
C ARG A 132 6.58 -6.34 10.35
N VAL A 133 7.32 -5.41 10.94
CA VAL A 133 7.70 -4.14 10.33
C VAL A 133 9.13 -3.81 10.73
N ARG A 134 9.88 -3.16 9.82
CA ARG A 134 11.19 -2.55 10.11
C ARG A 134 11.18 -1.08 9.71
N GLU A 135 11.93 -0.25 10.43
CA GLU A 135 12.11 1.16 10.09
C GLU A 135 13.39 1.36 9.27
N VAL A 136 13.27 2.03 8.13
CA VAL A 136 14.40 2.53 7.35
C VAL A 136 14.35 4.06 7.38
N ARG A 137 15.41 4.68 7.89
CA ARG A 137 15.50 6.13 8.03
C ARG A 137 16.48 6.69 7.00
N GLY A 138 16.04 7.69 6.25
CA GLY A 138 16.88 8.34 5.23
C GLY A 138 16.20 9.57 4.65
N SER A 139 16.98 10.60 4.31
CA SER A 139 16.47 11.86 3.74
C SER A 139 15.39 12.55 4.59
N ARG A 140 15.55 12.51 5.93
CA ARG A 140 14.58 13.03 6.92
C ARG A 140 13.19 12.37 6.85
N LEU A 141 13.09 11.20 6.20
CA LEU A 141 11.87 10.43 6.06
C LEU A 141 12.05 9.04 6.69
N VAL A 142 11.04 8.62 7.45
CA VAL A 142 10.96 7.28 8.04
C VAL A 142 10.07 6.42 7.17
N ARG A 143 10.60 5.27 6.74
CA ARG A 143 9.92 4.28 5.91
C ARG A 143 9.65 3.04 6.75
N TYR A 144 8.38 2.67 6.88
CA TYR A 144 7.94 1.47 7.56
C TYR A 144 7.86 0.34 6.53
N VAL A 145 8.89 -0.49 6.47
CA VAL A 145 9.00 -1.60 5.54
C VAL A 145 8.32 -2.84 6.11
N ILE A 146 7.55 -3.53 5.28
CA ILE A 146 6.76 -4.71 5.61
C ILE A 146 7.64 -5.96 5.51
N CYS A 147 7.83 -6.63 6.64
CA CYS A 147 8.66 -7.84 6.75
C CYS A 147 7.89 -9.11 6.36
#